data_AF-A0A964MQY3-F1
#
_entry.id   AF-A0A964MQY3-F1
#
_cell.length_a   1.000
_cell.length_b   1.000
_cell.length_c   1.000
_cell.angle_alpha   90.00
_cell.angle_beta   90.00
_cell.angle_gamma   90.00
#
_symmetry.space_group_name_H-M   'P 1'
#
loop_
_entity.id
_entity.type
_entity.pdbx_description
1 polymer ?
#
loop_
_entity_poly.entity_id
_entity_poly.type
_entity_poly.pdbx_seq_one_letter_code
_entity_poly.pdbx_strand_id
1 'polypeptide(L)'
;TIASAEIIRLVVRSVKFKTYFGGSDGINGFSSSFRALGNDFGIQESNQYGFWPFKFTGRELWVLIVGWLIVAVFGFVVYKLMKSPWGRVLKAIREDEDAVKSLGKNVYSYKMQSLILGGVIGTVSGMIFALDRGSVQPDNYSRDLTFYILTALVLGGVAKVSGSIVGSMMFWGLFTFMDNFLRQVAKDPVSIGNVTIMKSTQVGQLNFILIGITLILLMVYRPQGVFGNRKEMAFDGR
;
A
#
# COMPACT_ATOMS: atom_id res chain seq x y z
N THR A 1 1.37 -14.69 -11.14
CA THR A 1 1.49 -13.39 -10.43
C THR A 1 0.87 -13.44 -9.04
N ILE A 2 -0.43 -13.67 -8.85
CA ILE A 2 -1.02 -13.86 -7.48
C ILE A 2 -0.84 -15.29 -6.98
N ALA A 3 -1.18 -16.30 -7.79
CA ALA A 3 -1.00 -17.71 -7.42
C ALA A 3 0.47 -18.04 -7.13
N SER A 4 1.39 -17.52 -7.95
CA SER A 4 2.84 -17.68 -7.75
C SER A 4 3.30 -17.06 -6.43
N ALA A 5 2.83 -15.86 -6.08
CA ALA A 5 3.14 -15.22 -4.80
C ALA A 5 2.57 -16.01 -3.61
N GLU A 6 1.36 -16.56 -3.75
CA GLU A 6 0.77 -17.41 -2.72
C GLU A 6 1.54 -18.72 -2.53
N ILE A 7 2.00 -19.35 -3.62
CA ILE A 7 2.85 -20.54 -3.55
C ILE A 7 4.12 -20.22 -2.76
N ILE A 8 4.79 -19.10 -3.08
CA ILE A 8 5.98 -18.66 -2.33
C ILE A 8 5.66 -18.44 -0.85
N ARG A 9 4.55 -17.75 -0.53
CA ARG A 9 4.11 -17.54 0.85
C ARG A 9 3.89 -18.86 1.59
N LEU A 10 3.23 -19.83 0.96
CA LEU A 10 2.98 -21.16 1.54
C LEU A 10 4.27 -21.95 1.73
N VAL A 11 5.22 -21.84 0.80
CA VAL A 11 6.55 -22.45 0.92
C VAL A 11 7.30 -21.85 2.11
N VAL A 12 7.32 -20.51 2.24
CA VAL A 12 7.98 -19.79 3.34
C VAL A 12 7.33 -20.10 4.70
N ARG A 13 6.00 -20.22 4.73
CA ARG A 13 5.22 -20.62 5.91
C ARG A 13 5.43 -22.08 6.31
N SER A 14 5.89 -22.93 5.40
CA SER A 14 5.99 -24.37 5.61
C SER A 14 6.88 -24.71 6.80
N VAL A 15 6.43 -25.67 7.61
CA VAL A 15 7.17 -26.20 8.77
C VAL A 15 8.55 -26.72 8.37
N LYS A 16 8.70 -27.21 7.13
CA LYS A 16 9.99 -27.69 6.58
C LYS A 16 11.06 -26.60 6.50
N PHE A 17 10.68 -25.33 6.35
CA PHE A 17 11.60 -24.20 6.25
C PHE A 17 11.64 -23.33 7.50
N LYS A 18 11.14 -23.83 8.64
CA LYS A 18 11.10 -23.08 9.91
C LYS A 18 12.45 -22.53 10.34
N THR A 19 13.54 -23.28 10.15
CA THR A 19 14.89 -22.86 10.53
C THR A 19 15.36 -21.60 9.77
N TYR A 20 14.89 -21.40 8.54
CA TYR A 20 15.30 -20.27 7.70
C TYR A 20 14.34 -19.07 7.79
N PHE A 21 13.03 -19.33 7.85
CA PHE A 21 12.01 -18.28 7.77
C PHE A 21 11.13 -18.12 9.03
N GLY A 22 11.37 -18.92 10.07
CA GLY A 22 10.55 -18.92 11.29
C GLY A 22 9.21 -19.65 11.15
N GLY A 23 8.85 -20.15 9.95
CA GLY A 23 7.60 -20.88 9.71
C GLY A 23 6.38 -19.97 9.83
N SER A 24 5.38 -20.35 10.62
CA SER A 24 4.21 -19.50 10.92
C SER A 24 4.58 -18.24 11.71
N ASP A 25 5.56 -18.35 12.60
CA ASP A 25 5.90 -17.31 13.58
C ASP A 25 6.75 -16.19 12.98
N GLY A 26 7.34 -16.47 11.80
CA GLY A 26 8.13 -15.51 11.05
C GLY A 26 9.47 -15.13 11.69
N ILE A 27 10.09 -14.09 11.13
CA ILE A 27 11.35 -13.52 11.66
C ILE A 27 11.00 -12.26 12.44
N ASN A 28 11.62 -12.10 13.63
CA ASN A 28 11.33 -11.01 14.56
C ASN A 28 12.64 -10.33 15.02
N GLY A 29 12.54 -9.11 15.56
CA GLY A 29 13.64 -8.45 16.27
C GLY A 29 14.71 -7.79 15.41
N PHE A 30 14.56 -7.78 14.09
CA PHE A 30 15.51 -7.14 13.16
C PHE A 30 15.36 -5.61 13.07
N SER A 31 14.29 -5.03 13.61
CA SER A 31 14.02 -3.59 13.52
C SER A 31 14.71 -2.76 14.62
N SER A 32 15.32 -3.40 15.62
CA SER A 32 15.97 -2.71 16.74
C SER A 32 17.07 -1.77 16.27
N SER A 33 17.94 -2.20 15.33
CA SER A 33 19.00 -1.36 14.78
C SER A 33 18.46 -0.18 13.98
N PHE A 34 17.38 -0.39 13.23
CA PHE A 34 16.73 0.70 12.48
C PHE A 34 16.09 1.74 13.40
N ARG A 35 15.50 1.30 14.51
CA ARG A 35 14.90 2.18 15.53
C ARG A 35 15.97 2.89 16.36
N ALA A 36 17.08 2.21 16.67
CA ALA A 36 18.23 2.78 17.36
C ALA A 36 18.84 3.93 16.56
N LEU A 37 18.88 3.83 15.22
CA LEU A 37 19.31 4.93 14.36
C LEU A 37 18.49 6.21 14.60
N GLY A 38 17.19 6.09 14.88
CA GLY A 38 16.34 7.24 15.23
C GLY A 38 16.81 7.96 16.50
N ASN A 39 17.33 7.22 17.49
CA ASN A 39 17.89 7.80 18.71
C ASN A 39 19.13 8.64 18.41
N ASP A 40 19.96 8.23 17.45
CA ASP A 40 21.16 8.97 17.02
C ASP A 40 20.80 10.32 16.37
N PHE A 41 19.62 10.42 15.75
CA PHE A 41 19.04 11.66 15.23
C PHE A 41 18.25 12.47 16.28
N GLY A 42 18.35 12.12 17.56
CA GLY A 42 17.69 12.82 18.66
C GLY A 42 16.21 12.46 18.86
N ILE A 43 15.70 11.42 18.18
CA ILE A 43 14.33 10.94 18.31
C ILE A 43 14.35 9.72 19.24
N GLN A 44 14.18 9.98 20.54
CA GLN A 44 14.20 8.94 21.57
C GLN A 44 12.88 8.18 21.61
N GLU A 45 12.95 6.84 21.65
CA GLU A 45 11.74 6.00 21.70
C GLU A 45 10.82 6.28 22.90
N SER A 46 11.39 6.67 24.05
CA SER A 46 10.64 6.96 25.27
C SER A 46 9.86 8.28 25.24
N ASN A 47 10.21 9.18 24.33
CA ASN A 47 9.57 10.49 24.22
C ASN A 47 8.35 10.44 23.31
N GLN A 48 7.33 11.22 23.70
CA GLN A 48 6.20 11.53 22.83
C GLN A 48 6.46 12.88 22.16
N TYR A 49 6.42 12.87 20.83
CA TYR A 49 6.61 14.04 19.99
C TYR A 49 5.28 14.44 19.37
N GLY A 50 5.09 15.74 19.14
CA GLY A 50 3.92 16.28 18.47
C GLY A 50 3.16 17.29 19.31
N PHE A 51 2.03 17.75 18.77
CA PHE A 51 1.19 18.79 19.36
C PHE A 51 -0.22 18.24 19.54
N TRP A 52 -0.97 18.74 20.51
CA TRP A 52 -2.37 18.30 20.69
C TRP A 52 -3.17 18.60 19.41
N PRO A 53 -3.84 17.63 18.74
CA PRO A 53 -4.17 16.24 19.14
C PRO A 53 -3.25 15.12 18.59
N PHE A 54 -2.23 15.44 17.81
CA PHE A 54 -1.31 14.49 17.16
C PHE A 54 -0.08 14.23 18.03
N LYS A 55 -0.15 13.18 18.86
CA LYS A 55 1.01 12.67 19.62
C LYS A 55 1.52 11.39 18.97
N PHE A 56 2.83 11.34 18.76
CA PHE A 56 3.54 10.20 18.18
C PHE A 56 4.61 9.73 19.15
N THR A 57 4.74 8.42 19.30
CA THR A 57 5.89 7.83 19.97
C THR A 57 7.15 8.08 19.13
N GLY A 58 8.35 8.18 19.73
CA GLY A 58 9.60 8.36 18.99
C GLY A 58 9.78 7.36 17.84
N ARG A 59 9.39 6.10 18.06
CA ARG A 59 9.34 5.06 17.02
C ARG A 59 8.45 5.43 15.83
N GLU A 60 7.22 5.88 16.11
CA GLU A 60 6.23 6.22 15.08
C GLU A 60 6.68 7.44 14.29
N LEU A 61 7.21 8.45 14.99
CA LEU A 61 7.77 9.64 14.35
C LEU A 61 8.93 9.29 13.43
N TRP A 62 9.85 8.43 13.88
CA TRP A 62 11.01 8.00 13.09
C TRP A 62 10.57 7.27 11.80
N VAL A 63 9.68 6.30 11.92
CA VAL A 63 9.13 5.57 10.77
C VAL A 63 8.40 6.52 9.82
N LEU A 64 7.62 7.48 10.35
CA LEU A 64 6.93 8.48 9.54
C LEU A 64 7.91 9.36 8.76
N ILE A 65 8.96 9.87 9.40
CA ILE A 65 9.97 10.72 8.75
C ILE A 65 10.67 9.95 7.62
N VAL A 66 11.18 8.75 7.93
CA VAL A 66 11.87 7.92 6.93
C VAL A 66 10.94 7.52 5.80
N GLY A 67 9.71 7.11 6.13
CA GLY A 67 8.69 6.73 5.15
C GLY A 67 8.34 7.88 4.21
N TRP A 68 8.04 9.07 4.75
CA TRP A 68 7.72 10.24 3.94
C TRP A 68 8.90 10.76 3.14
N LEU A 69 10.12 10.67 3.66
CA LEU A 69 11.34 10.99 2.90
C LEU A 69 11.47 10.06 1.69
N ILE A 70 11.24 8.76 1.87
CA ILE A 70 11.32 7.78 0.78
C ILE A 70 10.20 8.00 -0.25
N VAL A 71 8.98 8.31 0.19
CA VAL A 71 7.89 8.72 -0.70
C VAL A 71 8.25 9.99 -1.49
N ALA A 72 8.85 10.99 -0.85
CA ALA A 72 9.26 12.23 -1.50
C ALA A 72 10.36 11.97 -2.55
N VAL A 73 11.37 11.18 -2.21
CA VAL A 73 12.48 10.82 -3.11
C VAL A 73 11.96 10.03 -4.31
N PHE A 74 11.24 8.92 -4.09
CA PHE A 74 10.72 8.12 -5.21
C PHE A 74 9.66 8.86 -6.01
N GLY A 75 8.78 9.62 -5.34
CA GLY A 75 7.79 10.46 -6.01
C GLY A 75 8.45 11.48 -6.94
N PHE A 76 9.52 12.14 -6.48
CA PHE A 76 10.29 13.07 -7.29
C PHE A 76 11.02 12.38 -8.45
N VAL A 77 11.66 11.24 -8.20
CA VAL A 77 12.36 10.45 -9.24
C VAL A 77 11.39 10.01 -10.33
N VAL A 78 10.25 9.42 -9.96
CA VAL A 78 9.23 8.98 -10.92
C VAL A 78 8.65 10.18 -11.66
N TYR A 79 8.41 11.30 -10.99
CA TYR A 79 7.95 12.53 -11.63
C TYR A 79 8.92 13.04 -12.70
N LYS A 80 10.22 13.08 -12.40
CA LYS A 80 11.27 13.45 -13.35
C LYS A 80 11.38 12.45 -14.50
N LEU A 81 11.35 11.15 -14.22
CA LEU A 81 11.35 10.09 -15.24
C LEU A 81 10.16 10.22 -16.19
N MET A 82 8.97 10.50 -15.67
CA MET A 82 7.76 10.69 -16.49
C MET A 82 7.79 11.95 -17.36
N LYS A 83 8.55 12.97 -16.97
CA LYS A 83 8.79 14.18 -17.78
C LYS A 83 9.94 14.03 -18.79
N SER A 84 10.77 13.00 -18.64
CA SER A 84 11.90 12.73 -19.51
C SER A 84 11.45 12.13 -20.87
N PRO A 85 12.36 12.02 -21.87
CA PRO A 85 12.07 11.29 -23.11
C PRO A 85 11.58 9.86 -22.88
N TRP A 86 12.07 9.18 -21.83
CA TRP A 86 11.65 7.83 -21.47
C TRP A 86 10.16 7.76 -21.13
N GLY A 87 9.67 8.70 -20.32
CA GLY A 87 8.26 8.80 -19.98
C GLY A 87 7.35 9.13 -21.16
N ARG A 88 7.85 9.89 -22.15
CA ARG A 88 7.12 10.19 -23.39
C ARG A 88 6.93 8.94 -24.25
N VAL A 89 7.97 8.11 -24.36
CA VAL A 89 7.88 6.83 -25.08
C VAL A 89 6.88 5.89 -24.39
N LEU A 90 6.90 5.80 -23.06
CA LEU A 90 5.91 4.98 -22.32
C LEU A 90 4.47 5.45 -22.51
N LYS A 91 4.24 6.77 -22.59
CA LYS A 91 2.91 7.30 -22.91
C LYS A 91 2.49 6.93 -24.33
N ALA A 92 3.39 7.05 -25.30
CA ALA A 92 3.11 6.63 -26.67
C ALA A 92 2.83 5.11 -26.75
N ILE A 93 3.57 4.27 -26.01
CA ILE A 93 3.31 2.82 -25.93
C ILE A 93 1.92 2.53 -25.36
N ARG A 94 1.43 3.35 -24.41
CA ARG A 94 0.08 3.21 -23.84
C ARG A 94 -1.01 3.59 -24.85
N GLU A 95 -0.73 4.51 -25.78
CA GLU A 95 -1.68 4.96 -26.80
C GLU A 95 -1.72 3.99 -28.00
N ASP A 96 -0.55 3.68 -28.58
CA ASP A 96 -0.42 2.74 -29.69
C ASP A 96 0.97 2.09 -29.65
N GLU A 97 1.00 0.81 -29.27
CA GLU A 97 2.23 0.04 -29.19
C GLU A 97 2.84 -0.26 -30.57
N ASP A 98 2.01 -0.49 -31.59
CA ASP A 98 2.48 -0.88 -32.91
C ASP A 98 3.03 0.33 -33.68
N ALA A 99 2.46 1.52 -33.49
CA ALA A 99 3.04 2.77 -33.96
C ALA A 99 4.43 3.04 -33.35
N VAL A 100 4.63 2.75 -32.06
CA VAL A 100 5.94 2.93 -31.42
C VAL A 100 6.97 1.91 -31.95
N LYS A 101 6.54 0.68 -32.23
CA LYS A 101 7.39 -0.34 -32.86
C LYS A 101 7.80 0.05 -34.29
N SER A 102 6.89 0.61 -35.09
CA SER A 102 7.19 1.04 -36.46
C SER A 102 8.20 2.18 -36.52
N LEU A 103 8.25 3.02 -35.47
CA LEU A 103 9.28 4.05 -35.26
C LEU A 103 10.64 3.50 -34.76
N GLY A 104 10.81 2.17 -34.74
CA GLY A 104 12.06 1.49 -34.39
C GLY A 104 12.38 1.47 -32.90
N LYS A 105 11.42 1.75 -32.01
CA LYS A 105 11.63 1.69 -30.55
C LYS A 105 11.33 0.30 -30.02
N ASN A 106 12.23 -0.22 -29.17
CA ASN A 106 12.05 -1.52 -28.53
C ASN A 106 11.05 -1.45 -27.36
N VAL A 107 9.76 -1.66 -27.65
CA VAL A 107 8.68 -1.61 -26.66
C VAL A 107 8.89 -2.59 -25.50
N TYR A 108 9.41 -3.80 -25.80
CA TYR A 108 9.67 -4.81 -24.78
C TYR A 108 10.66 -4.31 -23.72
N SER A 109 11.75 -3.66 -24.14
CA SER A 109 12.74 -3.09 -23.21
C SER A 109 12.12 -2.01 -22.32
N TYR A 110 11.29 -1.11 -22.87
CA TYR A 110 10.65 -0.07 -22.06
C TYR A 110 9.66 -0.66 -21.04
N LYS A 111 8.90 -1.70 -21.41
CA LYS A 111 8.01 -2.43 -20.48
C LYS A 111 8.78 -3.19 -19.40
N MET A 112 9.91 -3.80 -19.75
CA MET A 112 10.75 -4.51 -18.79
C MET A 112 11.39 -3.52 -17.79
N GLN A 113 11.89 -2.38 -18.27
CA GLN A 113 12.43 -1.33 -17.40
C GLN A 113 11.38 -0.77 -16.44
N SER A 114 10.15 -0.53 -16.91
CA SER A 114 9.08 -0.06 -16.03
C SER A 114 8.68 -1.10 -14.98
N LEU A 115 8.67 -2.39 -15.34
CA LEU A 115 8.45 -3.49 -14.40
C LEU A 115 9.55 -3.55 -13.33
N ILE A 116 10.82 -3.48 -13.73
CA ILE A 116 11.96 -3.51 -12.81
C ILE A 116 11.92 -2.31 -11.86
N LEU A 117 11.68 -1.10 -12.38
CA LEU A 117 11.57 0.11 -11.55
C LEU A 117 10.43 -0.02 -10.53
N GLY A 118 9.25 -0.52 -10.95
CA GLY A 118 8.15 -0.79 -10.04
C GLY A 118 8.50 -1.82 -8.96
N GLY A 119 9.21 -2.89 -9.35
CA GLY A 119 9.68 -3.93 -8.42
C GLY A 119 10.68 -3.41 -7.38
N VAL A 120 11.63 -2.56 -7.79
CA VAL A 120 12.60 -1.93 -6.87
C VAL A 120 11.89 -1.03 -5.87
N ILE A 121 10.99 -0.15 -6.33
CA ILE A 121 10.22 0.74 -5.45
C ILE A 121 9.34 -0.08 -4.48
N GLY A 122 8.66 -1.11 -5.00
CA GLY A 122 7.86 -2.03 -4.20
C GLY A 122 8.67 -2.79 -3.15
N THR A 123 9.91 -3.17 -3.48
CA THR A 123 10.82 -3.84 -2.54
C THR A 123 11.21 -2.92 -1.39
N VAL A 124 11.59 -1.67 -1.68
CA VAL A 124 11.92 -0.69 -0.63
C VAL A 124 10.71 -0.39 0.25
N SER A 125 9.52 -0.26 -0.35
CA SER A 125 8.26 -0.12 0.41
C SER A 125 8.03 -1.30 1.37
N GLY A 126 8.21 -2.54 0.89
CA GLY A 126 8.10 -3.75 1.70
C GLY A 126 9.12 -3.81 2.85
N MET A 127 10.35 -3.36 2.62
CA MET A 127 11.38 -3.28 3.67
C MET A 127 10.99 -2.33 4.80
N ILE A 128 10.51 -1.13 4.50
CA ILE A 128 10.05 -0.17 5.52
C ILE A 128 8.85 -0.75 6.28
N PHE A 129 7.92 -1.36 5.57
CA PHE A 129 6.74 -1.98 6.18
C PHE A 129 7.11 -3.11 7.15
N ALA A 130 8.11 -3.91 6.81
CA ALA A 130 8.66 -4.92 7.70
C ALA A 130 9.37 -4.30 8.92
N LEU A 131 10.15 -3.24 8.72
CA LEU A 131 10.87 -2.53 9.79
C LEU A 131 9.93 -1.88 10.80
N ASP A 132 8.82 -1.29 10.33
CA ASP A 132 7.78 -0.72 11.19
C ASP A 132 7.20 -1.78 12.13
N ARG A 133 6.72 -2.89 11.54
CA ARG A 133 6.14 -4.03 12.29
C ARG A 133 7.15 -4.75 13.19
N GLY A 134 8.44 -4.71 12.84
CA GLY A 134 9.51 -5.43 13.56
C GLY A 134 9.40 -6.96 13.52
N SER A 135 8.48 -7.45 12.70
CA SER A 135 8.13 -8.85 12.53
C SER A 135 7.68 -9.10 11.09
N VAL A 136 8.14 -10.20 10.50
CA VAL A 136 7.74 -10.65 9.16
C VAL A 136 7.16 -12.04 9.30
N GLN A 137 5.83 -12.08 9.44
CA GLN A 137 5.06 -13.32 9.44
C GLN A 137 4.42 -13.52 8.07
N PRO A 138 4.45 -14.72 7.47
CA PRO A 138 3.85 -14.98 6.17
C PRO A 138 2.36 -14.60 6.12
N ASP A 139 1.65 -14.73 7.23
CA ASP A 139 0.21 -14.45 7.29
C ASP A 139 -0.16 -12.98 7.12
N ASN A 140 0.80 -12.09 7.39
CA ASN A 140 0.66 -10.66 7.18
C ASN A 140 0.77 -10.23 5.70
N TYR A 141 1.21 -11.11 4.82
CA TYR A 141 1.43 -10.86 3.39
C TYR A 141 0.51 -11.73 2.52
N SER A 142 -0.71 -11.94 3.01
CA SER A 142 -1.77 -12.63 2.28
C SER A 142 -2.22 -11.84 1.04
N ARG A 143 -3.13 -12.46 0.28
CA ARG A 143 -3.74 -11.83 -0.91
C ARG A 143 -4.46 -10.53 -0.58
N ASP A 144 -4.92 -10.36 0.65
CA ASP A 144 -5.62 -9.16 1.12
C ASP A 144 -4.76 -7.91 0.92
N LEU A 145 -3.45 -8.00 1.18
CA LEU A 145 -2.51 -6.91 0.96
C LEU A 145 -2.46 -6.49 -0.52
N THR A 146 -2.50 -7.46 -1.44
CA THR A 146 -2.51 -7.17 -2.89
C THR A 146 -3.79 -6.42 -3.26
N PHE A 147 -4.93 -6.84 -2.73
CA PHE A 147 -6.20 -6.14 -2.95
C PHE A 147 -6.16 -4.73 -2.39
N TYR A 148 -5.64 -4.50 -1.18
CA TYR A 148 -5.50 -3.15 -0.62
C TYR A 148 -4.66 -2.22 -1.48
N ILE A 149 -3.53 -2.71 -2.02
CA ILE A 149 -2.66 -1.91 -2.89
C ILE A 149 -3.37 -1.58 -4.21
N LEU A 150 -4.01 -2.57 -4.85
CA LEU A 150 -4.77 -2.35 -6.08
C LEU A 150 -5.92 -1.36 -5.87
N THR A 151 -6.60 -1.48 -4.74
CA THR A 151 -7.67 -0.57 -4.35
C THR A 151 -7.16 0.84 -4.11
N ALA A 152 -6.09 1.00 -3.34
CA ALA A 152 -5.48 2.31 -3.11
C ALA A 152 -5.06 2.97 -4.43
N LEU A 153 -4.54 2.19 -5.38
CA LEU A 153 -4.19 2.65 -6.72
C LEU A 153 -5.42 3.10 -7.51
N VAL A 154 -6.49 2.31 -7.53
CA VAL A 154 -7.74 2.65 -8.22
C VAL A 154 -8.39 3.89 -7.60
N LEU A 155 -8.40 3.98 -6.26
CA LEU A 155 -8.92 5.13 -5.53
C LEU A 155 -8.14 6.41 -5.88
N GLY A 156 -6.82 6.32 -6.00
CA GLY A 156 -5.96 7.44 -6.38
C GLY A 156 -6.05 7.86 -7.85
N GLY A 157 -6.29 6.88 -8.74
CA GLY A 157 -6.25 7.04 -10.19
C GLY A 157 -4.90 6.61 -10.78
N VAL A 158 -4.95 5.80 -11.85
CA VAL A 158 -3.79 5.09 -12.43
C VAL A 158 -2.85 6.01 -13.22
N ALA A 159 -3.30 7.19 -13.65
CA ALA A 159 -2.59 8.00 -14.66
C ALA A 159 -1.55 9.00 -14.11
N LYS A 160 -1.53 9.29 -12.80
CA LYS A 160 -0.66 10.33 -12.21
C LYS A 160 0.06 9.83 -10.96
N VAL A 161 1.34 10.16 -10.86
CA VAL A 161 2.21 9.86 -9.69
C VAL A 161 1.60 10.41 -8.39
N SER A 162 1.03 11.62 -8.43
CA SER A 162 0.34 12.21 -7.28
C SER A 162 -0.92 11.44 -6.89
N GLY A 163 -1.60 10.83 -7.87
CA GLY A 163 -2.78 9.98 -7.65
C GLY A 163 -2.42 8.78 -6.79
N SER A 164 -1.29 8.13 -7.05
CA SER A 164 -0.81 6.97 -6.28
C SER A 164 -0.59 7.31 -4.80
N ILE A 165 0.01 8.47 -4.51
CA ILE A 165 0.30 8.92 -3.14
C ILE A 165 -1.00 9.26 -2.41
N VAL A 166 -1.83 10.14 -2.98
CA VAL A 166 -3.06 10.58 -2.33
C VAL A 166 -4.08 9.44 -2.23
N GLY A 167 -4.15 8.56 -3.24
CA GLY A 167 -4.99 7.36 -3.22
C GLY A 167 -4.66 6.43 -2.06
N SER A 168 -3.37 6.21 -1.80
CA SER A 168 -2.91 5.41 -0.67
C SER A 168 -3.26 6.06 0.67
N MET A 169 -3.06 7.38 0.80
CA MET A 169 -3.44 8.12 2.00
C MET A 169 -4.94 8.07 2.27
N MET A 170 -5.76 8.29 1.24
CA MET A 170 -7.21 8.27 1.36
C MET A 170 -7.73 6.87 1.69
N PHE A 171 -7.19 5.84 1.03
CA PHE A 171 -7.56 4.46 1.34
C PHE A 171 -7.25 4.12 2.81
N TRP A 172 -6.03 4.36 3.28
CA TRP A 172 -5.65 4.05 4.66
C TRP A 172 -6.34 4.95 5.68
N GLY A 173 -6.58 6.21 5.35
CA GLY A 173 -7.34 7.13 6.19
C GLY A 173 -8.79 6.67 6.36
N LEU A 174 -9.44 6.26 5.28
CA LEU A 174 -10.79 5.71 5.29
C LEU A 174 -10.85 4.37 6.02
N PHE A 175 -9.89 3.48 5.77
CA PHE A 175 -9.76 2.19 6.48
C PHE A 175 -9.67 2.40 7.98
N THR A 176 -8.79 3.30 8.41
CA THR A 176 -8.54 3.60 9.83
C THR A 176 -9.75 4.30 10.45
N PHE A 177 -10.37 5.24 9.74
CA PHE A 177 -11.58 5.91 10.18
C PHE A 177 -12.71 4.90 10.40
N MET A 178 -12.94 3.99 9.45
CA MET A 178 -13.96 2.95 9.54
C MET A 178 -13.69 2.00 10.70
N ASP A 179 -12.44 1.56 10.89
CA ASP A 179 -12.06 0.70 12.02
C ASP A 179 -12.38 1.37 13.36
N ASN A 180 -11.96 2.64 13.51
CA ASN A 180 -12.18 3.40 14.73
C ASN A 180 -13.67 3.72 14.96
N PHE A 181 -14.42 4.01 13.90
CA PHE A 181 -15.85 4.25 13.98
C PHE A 181 -16.60 2.99 14.40
N LEU A 182 -16.31 1.85 13.78
CA LEU A 182 -16.93 0.57 14.15
C LEU A 182 -16.57 0.15 15.56
N ARG A 183 -15.32 0.34 15.99
CA ARG A 183 -14.93 0.11 17.38
C ARG A 183 -15.65 1.03 18.35
N GLN A 184 -15.93 2.28 17.98
CA GLN A 184 -16.69 3.21 18.82
C GLN A 184 -18.17 2.84 18.89
N VAL A 185 -18.80 2.49 17.76
CA VAL A 185 -20.21 2.05 17.72
C VAL A 185 -20.38 0.71 18.44
N ALA A 186 -19.39 -0.18 18.38
CA ALA A 186 -19.40 -1.47 19.07
C ALA A 186 -18.98 -1.40 20.56
N LYS A 187 -18.63 -0.21 21.10
CA LYS A 187 -18.38 -0.04 22.54
C LYS A 187 -19.66 -0.11 23.36
N ASP A 188 -20.79 0.30 22.79
CA ASP A 188 -22.11 0.12 23.40
C ASP A 188 -22.71 -1.18 22.86
N PRO A 189 -23.08 -2.15 23.72
CA PRO A 189 -23.73 -3.38 23.27
C PRO A 189 -25.13 -3.04 22.74
N VAL A 190 -25.24 -2.81 21.42
CA VAL A 190 -26.53 -2.65 20.75
C VAL A 190 -27.25 -4.00 20.80
N SER A 191 -28.08 -4.16 21.82
CA SER A 191 -28.96 -5.30 22.00
C SER A 191 -30.29 -4.97 21.32
N ILE A 192 -30.54 -5.55 20.15
CA ILE A 192 -31.88 -5.56 19.54
C ILE A 192 -32.56 -6.83 20.07
N GLY A 193 -33.22 -6.74 21.22
CA GLY A 193 -33.84 -7.88 21.91
C GLY A 193 -32.84 -8.86 22.56
N ASN A 194 -33.21 -10.15 22.65
CA ASN A 194 -32.42 -11.23 23.32
C ASN A 194 -31.23 -11.78 22.53
N VAL A 195 -30.81 -11.13 21.43
CA VAL A 195 -29.66 -11.56 20.64
C VAL A 195 -28.54 -10.53 20.78
N THR A 196 -27.46 -10.92 21.45
CA THR A 196 -26.24 -10.10 21.60
C THR A 196 -25.45 -10.16 20.29
N ILE A 197 -25.67 -9.19 19.39
CA ILE A 197 -25.16 -9.21 18.00
C ILE A 197 -23.67 -8.79 17.89
N MET A 198 -23.07 -8.13 18.89
CA MET A 198 -21.67 -7.70 18.81
C MET A 198 -20.83 -8.18 19.98
N LYS A 199 -20.02 -9.22 19.74
CA LYS A 199 -18.78 -9.44 20.49
C LYS A 199 -17.69 -8.58 19.85
N SER A 200 -16.90 -7.90 20.69
CA SER A 200 -15.76 -7.05 20.32
C SER A 200 -14.73 -7.72 19.40
N THR A 201 -14.73 -9.06 19.31
CA THR A 201 -13.88 -9.85 18.42
C THR A 201 -14.33 -9.87 16.94
N GLN A 202 -15.59 -9.54 16.63
CA GLN A 202 -16.10 -9.56 15.25
C GLN A 202 -15.92 -8.24 14.50
N VAL A 203 -15.51 -7.17 15.19
CA VAL A 203 -15.33 -5.82 14.61
C VAL A 203 -14.30 -5.84 13.47
N GLY A 204 -13.24 -6.66 13.58
CA GLY A 204 -12.24 -6.79 12.52
C GLY A 204 -12.80 -7.41 11.22
N GLN A 205 -13.64 -8.45 11.35
CA GLN A 205 -14.28 -9.09 10.19
C GLN A 205 -15.33 -8.18 9.54
N LEU A 206 -16.10 -7.47 10.36
CA LEU A 206 -17.06 -6.47 9.87
C LEU A 206 -16.37 -5.31 9.16
N ASN A 207 -15.22 -4.86 9.66
CA ASN A 207 -14.43 -3.82 8.99
C ASN A 207 -13.99 -4.29 7.60
N PHE A 208 -13.47 -5.52 7.44
CA PHE A 208 -13.12 -6.05 6.12
C PHE A 208 -14.30 -6.10 5.14
N ILE A 209 -15.49 -6.51 5.61
CA ILE A 209 -16.72 -6.50 4.79
C ILE A 209 -17.09 -5.07 4.38
N LEU A 210 -17.08 -4.13 5.34
CA LEU A 210 -17.44 -2.74 5.09
C LEU A 210 -16.44 -2.03 4.18
N ILE A 211 -15.16 -2.33 4.31
CA ILE A 211 -14.14 -1.89 3.36
C ILE A 211 -14.52 -2.46 2.00
N GLY A 212 -14.70 -3.78 1.86
CA GLY A 212 -15.10 -4.41 0.59
C GLY A 212 -16.32 -3.73 -0.06
N ILE A 213 -17.38 -3.45 0.70
CA ILE A 213 -18.56 -2.73 0.23
C ILE A 213 -18.21 -1.30 -0.17
N THR A 214 -17.43 -0.58 0.64
CA THR A 214 -16.99 0.78 0.33
C THR A 214 -16.17 0.82 -0.96
N LEU A 215 -15.37 -0.22 -1.21
CA LEU A 215 -14.60 -0.37 -2.44
C LEU A 215 -15.48 -0.63 -3.66
N ILE A 216 -16.49 -1.50 -3.52
CA ILE A 216 -17.48 -1.75 -4.57
C ILE A 216 -18.21 -0.44 -4.89
N LEU A 217 -18.69 0.28 -3.87
CA LEU A 217 -19.37 1.56 -4.05
C LEU A 217 -18.44 2.59 -4.72
N LEU A 218 -17.16 2.64 -4.33
CA LEU A 218 -16.20 3.55 -4.96
C LEU A 218 -15.97 3.21 -6.42
N MET A 219 -15.78 1.93 -6.75
CA MET A 219 -15.65 1.49 -8.14
C MET A 219 -16.90 1.78 -8.96
N VAL A 220 -18.09 1.63 -8.39
CA VAL A 220 -19.37 1.92 -9.06
C VAL A 220 -19.57 3.42 -9.30
N TYR A 221 -19.35 4.26 -8.29
CA TYR A 221 -19.66 5.69 -8.38
C TYR A 221 -18.52 6.55 -8.92
N ARG A 222 -17.25 6.12 -8.77
CA ARG A 222 -16.06 6.83 -9.27
C ARG A 222 -14.97 5.85 -9.74
N PRO A 223 -15.18 5.14 -10.87
CA PRO A 223 -14.21 4.19 -11.42
C PRO A 223 -12.88 4.85 -11.86
N GLN A 224 -12.86 6.17 -12.01
CA GLN A 224 -11.66 6.92 -12.41
C GLN A 224 -10.72 7.23 -11.23
N GLY A 225 -11.13 6.96 -9.99
CA GLY A 225 -10.44 7.44 -8.80
C GLY A 225 -10.61 8.95 -8.59
N VAL A 226 -9.95 9.47 -7.56
CA VAL A 226 -10.09 10.87 -7.11
C VAL A 226 -9.38 11.85 -8.04
N PHE A 227 -8.29 11.44 -8.69
CA PHE A 227 -7.51 12.27 -9.63
C PHE A 227 -7.60 11.82 -11.09
N GLY A 228 -8.53 10.93 -11.42
CA GLY A 228 -8.75 10.45 -12.79
C GLY A 228 -9.25 11.56 -13.72
N ASN A 229 -8.63 11.66 -14.89
CA ASN A 229 -9.06 12.60 -15.92
C ASN A 229 -10.18 11.95 -16.77
N ARG A 230 -11.38 12.53 -16.74
CA ARG A 230 -12.52 12.12 -17.60
C ARG A 230 -12.21 12.13 -19.11
N LYS A 231 -11.17 12.85 -19.54
CA LYS A 231 -10.80 13.02 -20.96
C LYS A 231 -9.98 11.87 -21.54
N GLU A 232 -9.39 10.99 -20.73
CA GLU A 232 -8.61 9.85 -21.25
C GLU A 232 -9.47 8.63 -21.62
N MET A 233 -10.70 8.51 -21.11
CA MET A 233 -11.61 7.41 -21.49
C MET A 233 -12.49 7.75 -22.71
N ALA A 234 -12.50 9.00 -23.16
CA ALA A 234 -13.26 9.41 -24.35
C ALA A 234 -12.58 8.97 -25.66
N PHE A 235 -11.32 8.50 -25.60
CA PHE A 235 -10.57 8.01 -26.76
C PHE A 235 -10.60 6.48 -26.93
N ASP A 236 -11.20 5.74 -26.00
CA ASP A 236 -11.37 4.27 -26.08
C ASP A 236 -12.77 3.87 -26.63
N GLY A 237 -13.48 4.85 -27.22
CA GLY A 237 -14.86 4.72 -27.67
C GLY A 237 -15.08 5.13 -29.13
N ARG A 238 -14.05 5.00 -29.99
CA ARG A 238 -14.19 5.13 -31.45
C ARG A 238 -13.36 4.09 -32.17
#